data_AF-A0A928XPG6-F1
#
_entry.id   AF-A0A928XPG6-F1
#
_cell.length_a   1.000
_cell.length_b   1.000
_cell.length_c   1.000
_cell.angle_alpha   90.00
_cell.angle_beta   90.00
_cell.angle_gamma   90.00
#
_symmetry.space_group_name_H-M   'P 1'
#
loop_
_entity.id
_entity.type
_entity.pdbx_description
1 polymer ?
#
loop_
_entity_poly.entity_id
_entity_poly.type
_entity_poly.pdbx_seq_one_letter_code
_entity_poly.pdbx_strand_id
1 'polypeptide(L)'
;MMIAKTTAICGFGLLTLLGCSSGGSSGGGTPDGGGSGGSGGGGGVSGSGGVGPGPARTLEEYCQMDAALSKAWCDYADKCCSQADKDDISFILPACTFGPDDPAECVQFVKDRMADGTMAFDGTWADACIAKQAAGIPAPPASCSGLPGAENLLQGHGTPGFAKIPECRKVWVGLVKEGGACDYESQCAEGLKCDDDGSGTFVCQPIGTVGSKCVLESDCDDALDCNSKLGQCAPLSGLGSPCLYSSDCENGLLCASGTCATPIPLGGSCLGKSGACTPGTGCSYSSSTCVAAAADGQTCTTSLECAGRCDSSLGQCVSICGGDKY
;
A
#
# COMPACT_ATOMS: atom_id res chain seq x y z
N MET A 1 -24.66 -19.05 25.97
CA MET A 1 -23.45 -18.20 26.00
C MET A 1 -22.55 -18.70 24.87
N MET A 2 -22.78 -18.20 23.65
CA MET A 2 -22.03 -18.59 22.45
C MET A 2 -20.80 -17.71 22.36
N ILE A 3 -19.61 -18.30 22.41
CA ILE A 3 -18.34 -17.63 22.16
C ILE A 3 -18.18 -17.62 20.63
N ALA A 4 -18.42 -16.46 20.01
CA ALA A 4 -18.08 -16.24 18.62
C ALA A 4 -16.55 -16.20 18.51
N LYS A 5 -15.96 -17.17 17.79
CA LYS A 5 -14.57 -17.09 17.35
C LYS A 5 -14.52 -16.09 16.20
N THR A 6 -13.87 -14.96 16.41
CA THR A 6 -13.56 -13.98 15.37
C THR A 6 -12.50 -14.59 14.45
N THR A 7 -12.89 -14.96 13.24
CA THR A 7 -11.95 -15.36 12.18
C THR A 7 -11.36 -14.08 11.59
N ALA A 8 -10.05 -13.87 11.76
CA ALA A 8 -9.34 -12.78 11.12
C ALA A 8 -9.32 -13.04 9.59
N ILE A 9 -9.85 -12.09 8.82
CA ILE A 9 -9.83 -12.09 7.36
C ILE A 9 -8.60 -11.25 6.96
N CYS A 10 -7.60 -11.86 6.31
CA CYS A 10 -6.44 -11.16 5.76
C CYS A 10 -6.87 -10.36 4.52
N GLY A 11 -6.98 -9.04 4.65
CA GLY A 11 -7.22 -8.12 3.54
C GLY A 11 -5.89 -7.71 2.87
N PHE A 12 -5.82 -7.86 1.55
CA PHE A 12 -4.72 -7.42 0.70
C PHE A 12 -4.70 -5.88 0.62
N GLY A 13 -3.58 -5.22 0.95
CA GLY A 13 -3.44 -3.77 0.77
C GLY A 13 -2.21 -3.11 1.41
N LEU A 14 -1.17 -2.92 0.60
CA LEU A 14 -0.17 -1.82 0.56
C LEU A 14 0.74 -1.46 1.76
N LEU A 15 0.66 -2.11 2.92
CA LEU A 15 1.70 -1.99 3.97
C LEU A 15 2.24 -3.37 4.39
N THR A 16 2.54 -4.22 3.42
CA THR A 16 3.03 -5.60 3.61
C THR A 16 4.44 -5.72 4.23
N LEU A 17 5.11 -4.63 4.58
CA LEU A 17 6.18 -4.73 5.58
C LEU A 17 5.62 -5.15 6.95
N LEU A 18 4.34 -4.93 7.23
CA LEU A 18 3.62 -5.37 8.43
C LEU A 18 2.99 -6.75 8.20
N GLY A 19 3.81 -7.78 8.01
CA GLY A 19 3.32 -9.16 7.96
C GLY A 19 2.47 -9.50 9.18
N CYS A 20 1.19 -9.81 8.98
CA CYS A 20 0.32 -10.36 10.00
C CYS A 20 0.85 -11.74 10.42
N SER A 21 1.69 -11.79 11.45
CA SER A 21 1.96 -13.04 12.15
C SER A 21 0.76 -13.36 13.04
N SER A 22 0.07 -14.46 12.75
CA SER A 22 -0.86 -15.07 13.69
C SER A 22 -0.05 -15.61 14.87
N GLY A 23 0.13 -14.77 15.89
CA GLY A 23 0.79 -15.13 17.15
C GLY A 23 0.03 -16.24 17.87
N GLY A 24 0.44 -17.49 17.59
CA GLY A 24 -0.15 -18.70 18.14
C GLY A 24 0.91 -19.76 18.41
N SER A 25 1.95 -19.43 19.19
CA SER A 25 2.86 -20.42 19.76
C SER A 25 2.88 -20.30 21.29
N SER A 26 1.89 -20.95 21.91
CA SER A 26 1.94 -21.29 23.33
C SER A 26 2.86 -22.51 23.53
N GLY A 27 4.17 -22.26 23.63
CA GLY A 27 5.17 -23.23 24.02
C GLY A 27 5.70 -22.91 25.41
N GLY A 28 5.08 -23.47 26.45
CA GLY A 28 5.56 -23.37 27.83
C GLY A 28 6.82 -24.20 28.02
N GLY A 29 7.96 -23.53 28.18
CA GLY A 29 9.21 -24.12 28.63
C GLY A 29 9.79 -23.27 29.76
N THR A 30 9.80 -23.82 30.97
CA THR A 30 10.44 -23.24 32.16
C THR A 30 11.97 -23.24 32.00
N PRO A 31 12.67 -22.19 32.45
CA PRO A 31 14.07 -22.34 32.82
C PRO A 31 14.28 -22.06 34.31
N ASP A 32 14.78 -23.07 35.00
CA ASP A 32 15.57 -22.92 36.21
C ASP A 32 16.98 -22.42 35.84
N GLY A 33 17.55 -21.54 36.66
CA GLY A 33 19.00 -21.40 36.79
C GLY A 33 19.54 -19.98 36.63
N GLY A 34 20.00 -19.42 37.75
CA GLY A 34 20.57 -18.08 37.84
C GLY A 34 21.94 -17.91 37.18
N GLY A 35 22.28 -16.65 36.92
CA GLY A 35 23.57 -16.24 36.39
C GLY A 35 23.77 -14.73 36.56
N SER A 36 24.72 -14.38 37.42
CA SER A 36 25.04 -13.05 37.89
C SER A 36 25.71 -12.16 36.83
N GLY A 37 25.37 -10.86 36.85
CA GLY A 37 26.33 -9.75 36.75
C GLY A 37 27.11 -9.57 35.44
N GLY A 38 26.69 -8.58 34.65
CA GLY A 38 27.51 -8.00 33.58
C GLY A 38 26.92 -6.70 33.07
N SER A 39 27.27 -5.57 33.70
CA SER A 39 27.01 -4.23 33.16
C SER A 39 27.88 -4.01 31.92
N GLY A 40 27.37 -4.40 30.76
CA GLY A 40 27.94 -4.06 29.45
C GLY A 40 27.49 -2.66 29.06
N GLY A 41 28.44 -1.71 29.01
CA GLY A 41 28.19 -0.37 28.49
C GLY A 41 27.74 -0.44 27.04
N GLY A 42 26.60 0.18 26.73
CA GLY A 42 26.12 0.39 25.38
C GLY A 42 27.13 1.20 24.58
N GLY A 43 27.95 0.51 23.81
CA GLY A 43 28.76 1.11 22.77
C GLY A 43 27.81 1.62 21.69
N GLY A 44 27.55 2.92 21.71
CA GLY A 44 26.90 3.61 20.61
C GLY A 44 27.71 3.34 19.35
N VAL A 45 27.17 2.51 18.47
CA VAL A 45 27.71 2.30 17.13
C VAL A 45 27.61 3.66 16.46
N SER A 46 28.71 4.41 16.45
CA SER A 46 28.82 5.64 15.68
C SER A 46 28.76 5.23 14.23
N GLY A 47 27.55 5.26 13.68
CA GLY A 47 27.26 4.89 12.31
C GLY A 47 28.18 5.66 11.38
N SER A 48 28.88 4.93 10.53
CA SER A 48 29.39 5.46 9.28
C SER A 48 28.23 6.18 8.59
N GLY A 49 28.26 7.52 8.58
CA GLY A 49 27.18 8.33 8.03
C GLY A 49 26.83 7.84 6.65
N GLY A 50 25.60 7.36 6.48
CA GLY A 50 25.06 6.97 5.19
C GLY A 50 25.23 8.12 4.21
N VAL A 51 25.58 7.83 2.97
CA VAL A 51 25.76 8.84 1.90
C VAL A 51 24.40 9.24 1.32
N GLY A 52 23.38 9.37 2.18
CA GLY A 52 22.04 9.73 1.77
C GLY A 52 21.94 11.20 1.32
N PRO A 53 20.85 11.53 0.61
CA PRO A 53 20.68 12.86 0.03
C PRO A 53 20.34 13.95 1.06
N GLY A 54 20.00 13.59 2.30
CA GLY A 54 19.49 14.52 3.31
C GLY A 54 20.18 14.41 4.67
N PRO A 55 19.83 15.29 5.62
CA PRO A 55 20.25 15.15 7.00
C PRO A 55 19.72 13.82 7.57
N ALA A 56 20.50 13.19 8.45
CA ALA A 56 20.05 11.97 9.13
C ALA A 56 18.87 12.29 10.06
N ARG A 57 17.71 11.69 9.80
CA ARG A 57 16.57 11.66 10.72
C ARG A 57 16.77 10.61 11.80
N THR A 58 16.19 10.84 12.98
CA THR A 58 16.01 9.74 13.95
C THR A 58 14.88 8.82 13.51
N LEU A 59 14.81 7.62 14.09
CA LEU A 59 13.69 6.70 13.87
C LEU A 59 12.37 7.33 14.33
N GLU A 60 12.39 8.02 15.46
CA GLU A 60 11.22 8.74 15.99
C GLU A 60 10.74 9.82 15.02
N GLU A 61 11.64 10.60 14.41
CA GLU A 61 11.29 11.60 13.40
C GLU A 61 10.71 10.97 12.14
N TYR A 62 11.32 9.88 11.64
CA TYR A 62 10.80 9.16 10.47
C TYR A 62 9.38 8.62 10.73
N CYS A 63 9.15 7.95 11.87
CA CYS A 63 7.84 7.43 12.24
C CYS A 63 6.80 8.54 12.41
N GLN A 64 7.19 9.72 12.92
CA GLN A 64 6.29 10.88 12.97
C GLN A 64 5.92 11.39 11.58
N MET A 65 6.87 11.42 10.64
CA MET A 65 6.64 11.85 9.26
C MET A 65 5.72 10.88 8.52
N ASP A 66 5.95 9.58 8.64
CA ASP A 66 5.11 8.53 8.03
C ASP A 66 3.69 8.55 8.62
N ALA A 67 3.56 8.57 9.95
CA ALA A 67 2.27 8.68 10.62
C ALA A 67 1.51 9.96 10.22
N ALA A 68 2.21 11.08 9.98
CA ALA A 68 1.58 12.33 9.56
C ALA A 68 0.92 12.22 8.16
N LEU A 69 1.48 11.42 7.24
CA LEU A 69 0.89 11.17 5.93
C LEU A 69 -0.46 10.47 6.07
N SER A 70 -0.51 9.40 6.87
CA SER A 70 -1.74 8.63 7.10
C SER A 70 -2.75 9.42 7.93
N LYS A 71 -2.27 10.06 9.00
CA LYS A 71 -3.11 10.82 9.94
C LYS A 71 -3.92 11.92 9.26
N ALA A 72 -3.37 12.62 8.27
CA ALA A 72 -4.11 13.66 7.56
C ALA A 72 -5.38 13.08 6.89
N TRP A 73 -5.26 11.91 6.26
CA TRP A 73 -6.40 11.22 5.65
C TRP A 73 -7.37 10.65 6.68
N CYS A 74 -6.90 10.28 7.87
CA CYS A 74 -7.76 9.76 8.94
C CYS A 74 -8.51 10.85 9.66
N ASP A 75 -7.87 11.98 9.92
CA ASP A 75 -8.54 13.18 10.41
C ASP A 75 -9.61 13.64 9.42
N TYR A 76 -9.33 13.58 8.11
CA TYR A 76 -10.33 13.82 7.07
C TYR A 76 -11.46 12.78 7.14
N ALA A 77 -11.14 11.50 7.23
CA ALA A 77 -12.12 10.43 7.24
C ALA A 77 -13.05 10.51 8.45
N ASP A 78 -12.51 10.78 9.63
CA ASP A 78 -13.27 10.96 10.86
C ASP A 78 -14.21 12.15 10.80
N LYS A 79 -13.70 13.26 10.26
CA LYS A 79 -14.45 14.50 10.10
C LYS A 79 -15.54 14.39 9.03
N CYS A 80 -15.25 13.76 7.89
CA CYS A 80 -16.06 13.90 6.68
C CYS A 80 -16.76 12.60 6.20
N CYS A 81 -16.30 11.41 6.62
CA CYS A 81 -16.90 10.13 6.19
C CYS A 81 -17.96 9.62 7.15
N SER A 82 -19.12 9.19 6.64
CA SER A 82 -20.08 8.40 7.41
C SER A 82 -19.51 7.03 7.77
N GLN A 83 -20.09 6.33 8.76
CA GLN A 83 -19.65 4.97 9.08
C GLN A 83 -19.87 4.03 7.88
N ALA A 84 -20.96 4.22 7.13
CA ALA A 84 -21.24 3.47 5.92
C ALA A 84 -20.23 3.74 4.78
N ASP A 85 -19.58 4.91 4.75
CA ASP A 85 -18.46 5.15 3.82
C ASP A 85 -17.21 4.41 4.29
N LYS A 86 -16.92 4.43 5.60
CA LYS A 86 -15.76 3.77 6.19
C LYS A 86 -15.82 2.24 6.11
N ASP A 87 -17.02 1.67 6.19
CA ASP A 87 -17.24 0.22 6.13
C ASP A 87 -17.32 -0.31 4.68
N ASP A 88 -17.40 0.59 3.69
CA ASP A 88 -17.46 0.19 2.27
C ASP A 88 -16.05 -0.16 1.77
N ILE A 89 -15.80 -1.46 1.59
CA ILE A 89 -14.51 -1.99 1.12
C ILE A 89 -14.07 -1.44 -0.24
N SER A 90 -15.01 -0.89 -1.02
CA SER A 90 -14.74 -0.28 -2.32
C SER A 90 -14.06 1.10 -2.16
N PHE A 91 -14.13 1.68 -0.96
CA PHE A 91 -13.67 3.02 -0.63
C PHE A 91 -12.80 3.06 0.62
N ILE A 92 -12.00 2.00 0.82
CA ILE A 92 -10.99 1.98 1.88
C ILE A 92 -10.03 3.13 1.61
N LEU A 93 -10.07 4.16 2.45
CA LEU A 93 -9.00 5.14 2.54
C LEU A 93 -7.77 4.40 3.07
N PRO A 94 -6.77 4.12 2.21
CA PRO A 94 -5.72 3.15 2.53
C PRO A 94 -4.94 3.51 3.79
N ALA A 95 -4.92 4.80 4.11
CA ALA A 95 -4.22 5.38 5.24
C ALA A 95 -4.74 4.97 6.63
N CYS A 96 -6.03 4.65 6.79
CA CYS A 96 -6.64 4.63 8.13
C CYS A 96 -6.91 3.25 8.72
N THR A 97 -6.52 2.22 8.00
CA THR A 97 -6.85 0.85 8.38
C THR A 97 -5.61 0.00 8.61
N PHE A 98 -4.43 0.44 8.16
CA PHE A 98 -3.28 -0.45 7.97
C PHE A 98 -1.92 0.06 8.45
N GLY A 99 -1.86 1.09 9.30
CA GLY A 99 -0.61 1.56 9.89
C GLY A 99 -0.74 1.90 11.37
N PRO A 100 0.38 1.92 12.13
CA PRO A 100 0.38 2.52 13.45
C PRO A 100 0.10 4.03 13.30
N ASP A 101 -1.13 4.45 13.55
CA ASP A 101 -1.49 5.86 13.65
C ASP A 101 -0.72 6.57 14.78
N ASP A 102 -0.13 5.77 15.68
CA ASP A 102 0.75 6.20 16.75
C ASP A 102 2.24 6.04 16.35
N PRO A 103 2.99 7.14 16.22
CA PRO A 103 4.44 7.09 16.01
C PRO A 103 5.18 6.22 17.03
N ALA A 104 4.68 6.10 18.27
CA ALA A 104 5.31 5.25 19.29
C ALA A 104 5.20 3.77 18.95
N GLU A 105 4.08 3.32 18.38
CA GLU A 105 3.91 1.94 17.91
C GLU A 105 4.82 1.66 16.71
N CYS A 106 4.94 2.59 15.76
CA CYS A 106 5.92 2.50 14.66
C CYS A 106 7.35 2.34 15.20
N VAL A 107 7.76 3.21 16.13
CA VAL A 107 9.11 3.17 16.71
C VAL A 107 9.37 1.84 17.42
N GLN A 108 8.42 1.37 18.23
CA GLN A 108 8.56 0.11 18.96
C GLN A 108 8.66 -1.07 18.01
N PHE A 109 7.77 -1.13 17.02
CA PHE A 109 7.76 -2.17 16.00
C PHE A 109 9.10 -2.26 15.25
N VAL A 110 9.64 -1.11 14.81
CA VAL A 110 10.92 -1.08 14.11
C VAL A 110 12.07 -1.47 15.05
N LYS A 111 12.05 -1.01 16.30
CA LYS A 111 13.06 -1.42 17.30
C LYS A 111 13.07 -2.92 17.53
N ASP A 112 11.89 -3.55 17.62
CA ASP A 112 11.76 -4.99 17.80
C ASP A 112 12.36 -5.75 16.60
N ARG A 113 12.18 -5.26 15.38
CA ARG A 113 12.78 -5.88 14.19
C ARG A 113 14.28 -5.65 14.04
N MET A 114 14.80 -4.52 14.50
CA MET A 114 16.25 -4.28 14.51
C MET A 114 16.95 -5.02 15.66
N ALA A 115 16.21 -5.55 16.63
CA ALA A 115 16.77 -6.13 17.86
C ALA A 115 17.61 -7.38 17.62
N ASP A 116 17.31 -8.15 16.57
CA ASP A 116 18.08 -9.34 16.18
C ASP A 116 19.32 -9.02 15.31
N GLY A 117 19.50 -7.76 14.92
CA GLY A 117 20.61 -7.30 14.09
C GLY A 117 20.52 -7.73 12.61
N THR A 118 19.35 -8.17 12.14
CA THR A 118 19.11 -8.56 10.74
C THR A 118 18.77 -7.39 9.84
N MET A 119 18.47 -6.21 10.40
CA MET A 119 18.21 -4.98 9.67
C MET A 119 18.73 -3.75 10.41
N ALA A 120 18.98 -2.68 9.67
CA ALA A 120 19.38 -1.38 10.18
C ALA A 120 18.53 -0.25 9.58
N PHE A 121 18.44 0.86 10.30
CA PHE A 121 17.79 2.08 9.85
C PHE A 121 18.84 3.10 9.40
N ASP A 122 18.77 3.56 8.15
CA ASP A 122 19.55 4.68 7.62
C ASP A 122 18.65 5.92 7.46
N GLY A 123 18.63 6.74 8.51
CA GLY A 123 17.84 7.96 8.54
C GLY A 123 18.27 9.04 7.53
N THR A 124 19.39 8.88 6.81
CA THR A 124 19.81 9.84 5.77
C THR A 124 18.96 9.77 4.50
N TRP A 125 18.17 8.69 4.34
CA TRP A 125 17.22 8.49 3.24
C TRP A 125 15.77 8.76 3.62
N ALA A 126 15.48 9.02 4.90
CA ALA A 126 14.13 9.17 5.45
C ALA A 126 13.28 10.19 4.67
N ASP A 127 13.79 11.42 4.50
CA ASP A 127 13.06 12.49 3.79
C ASP A 127 12.77 12.11 2.33
N ALA A 128 13.71 11.45 1.66
CA ALA A 128 13.56 11.04 0.26
C ALA A 128 12.52 9.91 0.12
N CYS A 129 12.51 8.95 1.04
CA CYS A 129 11.49 7.90 1.09
C CYS A 129 10.09 8.50 1.30
N ILE A 130 9.91 9.32 2.34
CA ILE A 130 8.63 9.97 2.65
C ILE A 130 8.15 10.84 1.49
N ALA A 131 9.04 11.60 0.85
CA ALA A 131 8.68 12.41 -0.31
C ALA A 131 8.20 11.56 -1.51
N LYS A 132 8.82 10.39 -1.74
CA LYS A 132 8.42 9.48 -2.82
C LYS A 132 7.12 8.76 -2.54
N GLN A 133 6.93 8.31 -1.30
CA GLN A 133 5.66 7.73 -0.83
C GLN A 133 4.52 8.76 -0.95
N ALA A 134 4.76 10.01 -0.52
CA ALA A 134 3.78 11.08 -0.60
C ALA A 134 3.49 11.55 -2.03
N ALA A 135 4.43 11.39 -2.97
CA ALA A 135 4.24 11.86 -4.35
C ALA A 135 3.08 11.17 -5.07
N GLY A 136 2.74 9.94 -4.68
CA GLY A 136 1.58 9.21 -5.22
C GLY A 136 0.29 9.41 -4.42
N ILE A 137 0.34 10.08 -3.27
CA ILE A 137 -0.79 10.24 -2.37
C ILE A 137 -1.20 11.72 -2.36
N PRO A 138 -2.34 12.10 -2.98
CA PRO A 138 -2.80 13.48 -2.90
C PRO A 138 -3.07 13.87 -1.43
N ALA A 139 -2.95 15.16 -1.12
CA ALA A 139 -3.40 15.65 0.17
C ALA A 139 -4.93 15.53 0.27
N PRO A 140 -5.48 15.19 1.45
CA PRO A 140 -6.93 15.19 1.65
C PRO A 140 -7.49 16.62 1.46
N PRO A 141 -8.73 16.76 0.96
CA PRO A 141 -9.37 18.07 0.85
C PRO A 141 -9.46 18.81 2.19
N ALA A 142 -9.33 20.13 2.17
CA ALA A 142 -9.41 20.94 3.40
C ALA A 142 -10.83 21.00 4.01
N SER A 143 -11.85 20.70 3.22
CA SER A 143 -13.28 20.68 3.59
C SER A 143 -13.91 19.34 3.21
N CYS A 144 -15.06 19.01 3.81
CA CYS A 144 -15.83 17.81 3.48
C CYS A 144 -16.58 17.96 2.14
N SER A 145 -15.88 18.36 1.08
CA SER A 145 -16.41 18.50 -0.28
C SER A 145 -16.63 17.18 -1.00
N GLY A 146 -16.35 16.05 -0.32
CA GLY A 146 -16.37 14.75 -0.93
C GLY A 146 -15.06 14.39 -1.61
N LEU A 147 -14.86 13.09 -1.77
CA LEU A 147 -13.81 12.51 -2.58
C LEU A 147 -14.37 12.13 -3.94
N PRO A 148 -13.64 12.42 -5.03
CA PRO A 148 -13.99 11.90 -6.33
C PRO A 148 -13.79 10.37 -6.35
N GLY A 149 -14.85 9.61 -6.11
CA GLY A 149 -15.00 8.15 -6.13
C GLY A 149 -14.65 7.40 -7.41
N ALA A 150 -14.13 8.07 -8.45
CA ALA A 150 -13.54 7.40 -9.61
C ALA A 150 -12.04 7.10 -9.43
N GLU A 151 -11.39 7.72 -8.44
CA GLU A 151 -10.04 7.36 -8.05
C GLU A 151 -10.17 6.54 -6.78
N ASN A 152 -10.32 5.23 -6.93
CA ASN A 152 -9.71 4.36 -5.93
C ASN A 152 -8.29 4.92 -5.80
N LEU A 153 -7.92 5.49 -4.66
CA LEU A 153 -6.60 6.12 -4.46
C LEU A 153 -5.47 5.11 -4.78
N LEU A 154 -5.82 3.82 -4.91
CA LEU A 154 -4.99 2.70 -5.34
C LEU A 154 -5.06 2.35 -6.85
N GLN A 155 -6.05 2.82 -7.62
CA GLN A 155 -6.15 2.57 -9.07
C GLN A 155 -5.35 3.54 -9.93
N GLY A 156 -5.00 4.72 -9.40
CA GLY A 156 -4.01 5.58 -10.03
C GLY A 156 -2.62 5.06 -9.70
N HIS A 157 -2.16 4.01 -10.41
CA HIS A 157 -0.85 3.39 -10.23
C HIS A 157 -0.56 3.15 -8.75
N GLY A 158 -1.18 2.09 -8.18
CA GLY A 158 -1.07 1.72 -6.78
C GLY A 158 0.29 2.10 -6.24
N THR A 159 0.31 2.97 -5.23
CA THR A 159 1.55 3.55 -4.70
C THR A 159 2.51 2.39 -4.55
N PRO A 160 3.65 2.37 -5.27
CA PRO A 160 4.53 1.21 -5.27
C PRO A 160 4.77 0.87 -3.81
N GLY A 161 4.52 -0.40 -3.43
CA GLY A 161 4.69 -0.81 -2.05
C GLY A 161 6.06 -0.34 -1.55
N PHE A 162 6.25 -0.07 -0.25
CA PHE A 162 7.52 0.47 0.26
C PHE A 162 8.77 -0.24 -0.28
N ALA A 163 8.68 -1.56 -0.49
CA ALA A 163 9.74 -2.39 -1.08
C ALA A 163 10.09 -2.04 -2.54
N LYS A 164 9.22 -1.37 -3.29
CA LYS A 164 9.43 -0.91 -4.67
C LYS A 164 9.94 0.52 -4.78
N ILE A 165 9.87 1.31 -3.71
CA ILE A 165 10.42 2.67 -3.70
C ILE A 165 11.91 2.56 -3.39
N PRO A 166 12.82 2.84 -4.34
CA PRO A 166 14.26 2.62 -4.13
C PRO A 166 14.81 3.44 -2.97
N GLU A 167 14.30 4.65 -2.76
CA GLU A 167 14.66 5.50 -1.63
C GLU A 167 14.22 4.90 -0.29
N CYS A 168 13.08 4.20 -0.23
CA CYS A 168 12.60 3.57 0.99
C CYS A 168 13.35 2.29 1.34
N ARG A 169 13.78 1.49 0.35
CA ARG A 169 14.69 0.36 0.61
C ARG A 169 16.03 0.80 1.19
N LYS A 170 16.47 2.03 0.91
CA LYS A 170 17.69 2.57 1.50
C LYS A 170 17.52 3.03 2.94
N VAL A 171 16.28 3.33 3.37
CA VAL A 171 15.98 3.59 4.78
C VAL A 171 16.10 2.30 5.60
N TRP A 172 15.66 1.17 5.05
CA TRP A 172 15.63 -0.13 5.71
C TRP A 172 16.69 -1.06 5.12
N VAL A 173 17.90 -1.02 5.69
CA VAL A 173 19.03 -1.81 5.19
C VAL A 173 18.98 -3.21 5.79
N GLY A 174 18.55 -4.19 5.00
CA GLY A 174 18.67 -5.59 5.36
C GLY A 174 20.12 -6.05 5.40
N LEU A 175 20.45 -6.90 6.37
CA LEU A 175 21.82 -7.37 6.65
C LEU A 175 21.97 -8.88 6.42
N VAL A 176 20.87 -9.60 6.17
CA VAL A 176 20.86 -11.02 5.86
C VAL A 176 21.26 -11.25 4.41
N LYS A 177 22.31 -12.04 4.21
CA LYS A 177 22.83 -12.39 2.88
C LYS A 177 21.99 -13.49 2.23
N GLU A 178 22.19 -13.69 0.94
CA GLU A 178 21.57 -14.77 0.18
C GLU A 178 21.73 -16.14 0.88
N GLY A 179 20.64 -16.89 0.97
CA GLY A 179 20.52 -18.17 1.67
C GLY A 179 20.39 -18.07 3.19
N GLY A 180 20.52 -16.88 3.78
CA GLY A 180 20.26 -16.66 5.21
C GLY A 180 18.77 -16.72 5.51
N ALA A 181 18.42 -17.25 6.70
CA ALA A 181 17.04 -17.30 7.16
C ALA A 181 16.48 -15.88 7.35
N CYS A 182 15.22 -15.71 6.99
CA CYS A 182 14.50 -14.45 7.14
C CYS A 182 13.04 -14.73 7.47
N ASP A 183 12.42 -13.77 8.15
CA ASP A 183 10.98 -13.70 8.40
C ASP A 183 10.33 -12.61 7.54
N TYR A 184 11.12 -11.61 7.12
CA TYR A 184 10.63 -10.44 6.39
C TYR A 184 11.60 -10.01 5.29
N GLU A 185 11.06 -9.48 4.18
CA GLU A 185 11.85 -8.95 3.07
C GLU A 185 12.88 -7.89 3.51
N SER A 186 12.53 -7.02 4.47
CA SER A 186 13.42 -5.96 4.97
C SER A 186 14.68 -6.44 5.68
N GLN A 187 14.76 -7.73 6.03
CA GLN A 187 15.96 -8.32 6.62
C GLN A 187 17.00 -8.67 5.55
N CYS A 188 16.55 -8.90 4.31
CA CYS A 188 17.40 -9.31 3.21
C CYS A 188 18.18 -8.13 2.65
N ALA A 189 19.46 -8.36 2.36
CA ALA A 189 20.32 -7.35 1.74
C ALA A 189 19.77 -6.86 0.39
N GLU A 190 20.24 -5.68 -0.05
CA GLU A 190 19.78 -5.07 -1.30
C GLU A 190 19.84 -6.04 -2.49
N GLY A 191 18.76 -6.09 -3.28
CA GLY A 191 18.60 -6.99 -4.42
C GLY A 191 18.12 -8.40 -4.04
N LEU A 192 17.82 -8.65 -2.77
CA LEU A 192 17.25 -9.90 -2.29
C LEU A 192 15.83 -9.69 -1.74
N LYS A 193 15.04 -10.78 -1.69
CA LYS A 193 13.72 -10.87 -1.10
C LYS A 193 13.64 -12.05 -0.14
N CYS A 194 12.70 -12.04 0.80
CA CYS A 194 12.48 -13.17 1.70
C CYS A 194 11.43 -14.11 1.11
N ASP A 195 11.81 -15.32 0.71
CA ASP A 195 10.93 -16.27 0.04
C ASP A 195 11.19 -17.71 0.49
N ASP A 196 10.18 -18.57 0.32
CA ASP A 196 10.27 -20.00 0.64
C ASP A 196 11.28 -20.69 -0.29
N ASP A 197 12.22 -21.45 0.27
CA ASP A 197 13.22 -22.21 -0.48
C ASP A 197 12.69 -23.53 -1.09
N GLY A 198 11.38 -23.77 -0.98
CA GLY A 198 10.69 -25.00 -1.35
C GLY A 198 10.67 -26.05 -0.24
N SER A 199 11.33 -25.81 0.89
CA SER A 199 11.31 -26.68 2.07
C SER A 199 10.33 -26.24 3.15
N GLY A 200 9.64 -25.10 2.97
CA GLY A 200 8.87 -24.46 4.03
C GLY A 200 9.70 -23.49 4.89
N THR A 201 10.96 -23.24 4.51
CA THR A 201 11.86 -22.31 5.21
C THR A 201 11.99 -21.04 4.37
N PHE A 202 11.79 -19.88 5.01
CA PHE A 202 12.00 -18.60 4.37
C PHE A 202 13.47 -18.19 4.44
N VAL A 203 14.05 -17.90 3.28
CA VAL A 203 15.44 -17.47 3.14
C VAL A 203 15.54 -16.28 2.19
N CYS A 204 16.60 -15.50 2.33
CA CYS A 204 16.88 -14.42 1.40
C CYS A 204 17.32 -14.97 0.05
N GLN A 205 16.56 -14.69 -1.00
CA GLN A 205 16.81 -15.12 -2.37
C GLN A 205 16.93 -13.91 -3.30
N PRO A 206 17.57 -14.03 -4.47
CA PRO A 206 17.58 -12.94 -5.45
C PRO A 206 16.18 -12.48 -5.81
N ILE A 207 16.00 -11.16 -5.95
CA ILE A 207 14.74 -10.60 -6.44
C ILE A 207 14.44 -11.10 -7.86
N GLY A 208 13.16 -11.24 -8.19
CA GLY A 208 12.68 -11.79 -9.44
C GLY A 208 13.04 -10.92 -10.63
N THR A 209 13.59 -11.56 -11.68
CA THR A 209 13.83 -10.94 -12.98
C THR A 209 12.71 -11.34 -13.95
N VAL A 210 12.75 -10.89 -15.21
CA VAL A 210 11.71 -11.19 -16.19
C VAL A 210 11.46 -12.71 -16.29
N GLY A 211 10.22 -13.12 -16.05
CA GLY A 211 9.77 -14.52 -16.08
C GLY A 211 9.92 -15.28 -14.76
N SER A 212 10.60 -14.71 -13.74
CA SER A 212 10.60 -15.26 -12.38
C SER A 212 9.18 -15.33 -11.84
N LYS A 213 8.87 -16.35 -11.04
CA LYS A 213 7.58 -16.43 -10.35
C LYS A 213 7.45 -15.29 -9.33
N CYS A 214 6.24 -14.79 -9.19
CA CYS A 214 5.89 -13.80 -8.19
C CYS A 214 4.46 -14.02 -7.70
N VAL A 215 4.20 -13.53 -6.50
CA VAL A 215 2.87 -13.41 -5.88
C VAL A 215 2.56 -11.94 -5.64
N LEU A 216 3.56 -11.16 -5.25
CA LEU A 216 3.47 -9.74 -4.96
C LEU A 216 4.39 -8.96 -5.89
N GLU A 217 4.10 -7.68 -6.08
CA GLU A 217 4.95 -6.80 -6.88
C GLU A 217 6.38 -6.77 -6.33
N SER A 218 6.54 -6.75 -4.99
CA SER A 218 7.83 -6.75 -4.27
C SER A 218 8.74 -7.94 -4.59
N ASP A 219 8.19 -9.02 -5.15
CA ASP A 219 8.97 -10.16 -5.62
C ASP A 219 9.83 -9.84 -6.84
N CYS A 220 9.55 -8.74 -7.53
CA CYS A 220 10.15 -8.39 -8.80
C CYS A 220 11.12 -7.21 -8.68
N ASP A 221 12.11 -7.13 -9.57
CA ASP A 221 13.00 -5.97 -9.69
C ASP A 221 12.20 -4.65 -9.90
N ASP A 222 12.83 -3.51 -9.64
CA ASP A 222 12.21 -2.17 -9.64
C ASP A 222 11.51 -1.81 -10.95
N ALA A 223 12.08 -2.24 -12.07
CA ALA A 223 11.56 -1.98 -13.40
C ALA A 223 10.46 -2.97 -13.82
N LEU A 224 10.12 -3.92 -12.96
CA LEU A 224 9.20 -5.02 -13.22
C LEU A 224 8.05 -4.98 -12.23
N ASP A 225 6.93 -5.56 -12.63
CA ASP A 225 5.75 -5.78 -11.82
C ASP A 225 5.36 -7.25 -11.83
N CYS A 226 4.64 -7.68 -10.79
CA CYS A 226 4.12 -9.03 -10.75
C CYS A 226 2.87 -9.12 -11.60
N ASN A 227 3.02 -9.63 -12.83
CA ASN A 227 1.88 -9.80 -13.73
C ASN A 227 0.90 -10.80 -13.11
N SER A 228 -0.19 -10.28 -12.55
CA SER A 228 -1.20 -11.03 -11.81
C SER A 228 -1.84 -12.16 -12.63
N LYS A 229 -1.85 -12.04 -13.95
CA LYS A 229 -2.39 -13.06 -14.87
C LYS A 229 -1.41 -14.21 -15.14
N LEU A 230 -0.11 -13.91 -15.18
CA LEU A 230 0.94 -14.92 -15.44
C LEU A 230 1.56 -15.47 -14.16
N GLY A 231 1.42 -14.77 -13.03
CA GLY A 231 2.15 -15.06 -11.79
C GLY A 231 3.67 -14.92 -11.98
N GLN A 232 4.09 -13.97 -12.82
CA GLN A 232 5.48 -13.79 -13.20
C GLN A 232 5.87 -12.31 -13.27
N CYS A 233 7.12 -12.04 -12.89
CA CYS A 233 7.71 -10.71 -13.03
C CYS A 233 7.85 -10.35 -14.51
N ALA A 234 7.27 -9.22 -14.90
CA ALA A 234 7.33 -8.69 -16.25
C ALA A 234 7.35 -7.16 -16.21
N PRO A 235 7.81 -6.48 -17.27
CA PRO A 235 7.57 -5.05 -17.39
C PRO A 235 6.06 -4.75 -17.31
N LEU A 236 5.71 -3.54 -16.89
CA LEU A 236 4.32 -3.07 -16.96
C LEU A 236 3.75 -3.27 -18.38
N SER A 237 2.48 -3.64 -18.42
CA SER A 237 1.80 -4.01 -19.65
C SER A 237 1.52 -2.76 -20.49
N GLY A 238 2.18 -2.66 -21.64
CA GLY A 238 1.93 -1.60 -22.60
C GLY A 238 0.54 -1.69 -23.27
N LEU A 239 0.24 -0.72 -24.13
CA LEU A 239 -1.05 -0.62 -24.83
C LEU A 239 -1.44 -1.93 -25.55
N GLY A 240 -2.63 -2.44 -25.27
CA GLY A 240 -3.21 -3.66 -25.83
C GLY A 240 -2.81 -4.96 -25.12
N SER A 241 -1.84 -4.91 -24.21
CA SER A 241 -1.42 -6.08 -23.43
C SER A 241 -2.48 -6.49 -22.40
N PRO A 242 -2.56 -7.78 -22.04
CA PRO A 242 -3.54 -8.25 -21.07
C PRO A 242 -3.27 -7.68 -19.67
N CYS A 243 -4.34 -7.37 -18.95
CA CYS A 243 -4.30 -6.91 -17.57
C CYS A 243 -5.49 -7.47 -16.79
N LEU A 244 -5.39 -7.45 -15.47
CA LEU A 244 -6.48 -7.69 -14.54
C LEU A 244 -6.86 -6.38 -13.82
N TYR A 245 -5.88 -5.54 -13.53
CA TYR A 245 -5.98 -4.27 -12.83
C TYR A 245 -5.25 -3.16 -13.59
N SER A 246 -5.62 -1.90 -13.37
CA SER A 246 -4.95 -0.76 -14.01
C SER A 246 -3.49 -0.60 -13.57
N SER A 247 -3.11 -1.12 -12.39
CA SER A 247 -1.72 -1.17 -11.94
C SER A 247 -0.84 -2.08 -12.79
N ASP A 248 -1.41 -3.09 -13.46
CA ASP A 248 -0.65 -3.95 -14.38
C ASP A 248 -0.18 -3.17 -15.63
N CYS A 249 -0.70 -1.96 -15.88
CA CYS A 249 -0.51 -1.20 -17.11
C CYS A 249 0.54 -0.10 -16.97
N GLU A 250 1.23 0.24 -18.07
CA GLU A 250 2.16 1.37 -18.09
C GLU A 250 1.50 2.69 -17.67
N ASN A 251 2.31 3.61 -17.12
CA ASN A 251 1.88 4.95 -16.71
C ASN A 251 1.04 5.64 -17.81
N GLY A 252 -0.15 6.12 -17.42
CA GLY A 252 -1.11 6.77 -18.33
C GLY A 252 -2.05 5.82 -19.08
N LEU A 253 -1.96 4.51 -18.87
CA LEU A 253 -2.93 3.52 -19.35
C LEU A 253 -3.83 3.02 -18.21
N LEU A 254 -4.98 2.45 -18.56
CA LEU A 254 -5.93 1.82 -17.64
C LEU A 254 -6.31 0.42 -18.13
N CYS A 255 -6.63 -0.48 -17.22
CA CYS A 255 -7.10 -1.80 -17.59
C CYS A 255 -8.56 -1.76 -18.03
N ALA A 256 -8.78 -1.95 -19.34
CA ALA A 256 -10.08 -1.87 -19.99
C ALA A 256 -10.42 -3.20 -20.67
N SER A 257 -11.47 -3.87 -20.22
CA SER A 257 -11.89 -5.17 -20.76
C SER A 257 -10.77 -6.22 -20.75
N GLY A 258 -9.94 -6.20 -19.71
CA GLY A 258 -8.80 -7.11 -19.54
C GLY A 258 -7.60 -6.79 -20.44
N THR A 259 -7.54 -5.59 -21.03
CA THR A 259 -6.36 -5.10 -21.77
C THR A 259 -6.02 -3.66 -21.42
N CYS A 260 -4.74 -3.32 -21.38
CA CYS A 260 -4.30 -1.96 -21.13
C CYS A 260 -4.69 -1.06 -22.30
N ALA A 261 -5.42 0.01 -22.01
CA ALA A 261 -5.93 0.94 -23.01
C ALA A 261 -5.64 2.39 -22.61
N THR A 262 -5.53 3.26 -23.59
CA THR A 262 -5.58 4.71 -23.33
C THR A 262 -6.95 5.07 -22.74
N PRO A 263 -7.01 5.93 -21.71
CA PRO A 263 -8.27 6.44 -21.21
C PRO A 263 -9.10 7.09 -22.32
N ILE A 264 -10.39 6.84 -22.32
CA ILE A 264 -11.36 7.34 -23.27
C ILE A 264 -11.68 8.79 -22.88
N PRO A 265 -11.49 9.77 -23.79
CA PRO A 265 -11.78 11.16 -23.49
C PRO A 265 -13.29 11.40 -23.35
N LEU A 266 -13.65 12.56 -22.76
CA LEU A 266 -15.02 13.03 -22.66
C LEU A 266 -15.74 12.97 -24.03
N GLY A 267 -16.95 12.41 -24.06
CA GLY A 267 -17.76 12.17 -25.26
C GLY A 267 -17.40 10.89 -26.04
N GLY A 268 -16.28 10.23 -25.71
CA GLY A 268 -15.89 8.96 -26.33
C GLY A 268 -16.79 7.80 -25.88
N SER A 269 -16.98 6.79 -26.74
CA SER A 269 -17.84 5.64 -26.40
C SER A 269 -17.17 4.71 -25.38
N CYS A 270 -17.91 4.36 -24.33
CA CYS A 270 -17.46 3.48 -23.25
C CYS A 270 -18.22 2.13 -23.20
N LEU A 271 -19.08 1.84 -24.17
CA LEU A 271 -19.83 0.58 -24.22
C LEU A 271 -18.89 -0.63 -24.33
N GLY A 272 -19.07 -1.64 -23.47
CA GLY A 272 -18.28 -2.88 -23.48
C GLY A 272 -16.84 -2.72 -22.96
N LYS A 273 -16.49 -1.52 -22.47
CA LYS A 273 -15.20 -1.20 -21.85
C LYS A 273 -15.46 -0.76 -20.41
N SER A 274 -15.39 -1.70 -19.48
CA SER A 274 -15.58 -1.47 -18.05
C SER A 274 -14.62 -0.37 -17.57
N GLY A 275 -15.09 0.88 -17.50
CA GLY A 275 -14.46 1.95 -16.72
C GLY A 275 -13.29 2.73 -17.33
N ALA A 276 -12.95 2.57 -18.61
CA ALA A 276 -11.74 3.21 -19.16
C ALA A 276 -11.90 4.71 -19.48
N CYS A 277 -12.84 5.43 -18.88
CA CYS A 277 -12.96 6.87 -19.10
C CYS A 277 -11.78 7.60 -18.45
N THR A 278 -11.45 8.79 -18.97
CA THR A 278 -10.39 9.65 -18.38
C THR A 278 -10.71 9.92 -16.90
N PRO A 279 -9.71 9.95 -16.00
CA PRO A 279 -9.95 10.31 -14.60
C PRO A 279 -10.81 11.57 -14.44
N GLY A 280 -11.76 11.53 -13.50
CA GLY A 280 -12.78 12.57 -13.32
C GLY A 280 -13.98 12.49 -14.29
N THR A 281 -14.05 11.47 -15.16
CA THR A 281 -15.22 11.20 -16.02
C THR A 281 -15.78 9.80 -15.74
N GLY A 282 -17.07 9.62 -16.02
CA GLY A 282 -17.80 8.38 -15.80
C GLY A 282 -18.44 7.84 -17.08
N CYS A 283 -18.67 6.53 -17.17
CA CYS A 283 -19.36 5.95 -18.32
C CYS A 283 -20.88 6.04 -18.11
N SER A 284 -21.55 6.94 -18.82
CA SER A 284 -23.02 7.05 -18.77
C SER A 284 -23.65 5.85 -19.45
N TYR A 285 -24.47 5.08 -18.72
CA TYR A 285 -25.10 3.88 -19.26
C TYR A 285 -26.16 4.23 -20.32
N SER A 286 -26.88 5.34 -20.13
CA SER A 286 -27.93 5.80 -21.04
C SER A 286 -27.40 6.27 -22.40
N SER A 287 -26.25 6.93 -22.42
CA SER A 287 -25.63 7.45 -23.65
C SER A 287 -24.51 6.55 -24.19
N SER A 288 -24.00 5.63 -23.36
CA SER A 288 -22.85 4.78 -23.69
C SER A 288 -21.59 5.58 -24.05
N THR A 289 -21.44 6.77 -23.47
CA THR A 289 -20.31 7.67 -23.64
C THR A 289 -19.73 8.12 -22.31
N CYS A 290 -18.43 8.42 -22.29
CA CYS A 290 -17.78 9.06 -21.16
C CYS A 290 -18.34 10.47 -20.99
N VAL A 291 -18.92 10.76 -19.84
CA VAL A 291 -19.46 12.07 -19.47
C VAL A 291 -18.72 12.59 -18.24
N ALA A 292 -18.84 13.89 -17.96
CA ALA A 292 -18.34 14.41 -16.68
C ALA A 292 -18.99 13.62 -15.55
N ALA A 293 -18.20 13.21 -14.57
CA ALA A 293 -18.73 12.43 -13.45
C ALA A 293 -19.83 13.23 -12.74
N ALA A 294 -20.98 12.60 -12.52
CA ALA A 294 -22.18 13.26 -12.03
C ALA A 294 -21.98 13.71 -10.58
N ALA A 295 -22.31 14.97 -10.30
CA ALA A 295 -22.19 15.56 -8.97
C ALA A 295 -23.26 15.02 -8.01
N ASP A 296 -23.07 15.26 -6.73
CA ASP A 296 -24.02 14.89 -5.68
C ASP A 296 -25.46 15.34 -5.98
N GLY A 297 -26.42 14.46 -5.70
CA GLY A 297 -27.84 14.64 -5.96
C GLY A 297 -28.28 14.41 -7.41
N GLN A 298 -27.35 14.29 -8.37
CA GLN A 298 -27.71 13.94 -9.75
C GLN A 298 -28.11 12.46 -9.84
N THR A 299 -29.03 12.13 -10.75
CA THR A 299 -29.50 10.75 -10.92
C THR A 299 -28.40 9.84 -11.42
N CYS A 300 -28.35 8.62 -10.88
CA CYS A 300 -27.42 7.59 -11.30
C CYS A 300 -28.08 6.21 -11.34
N THR A 301 -27.47 5.33 -12.12
CA THR A 301 -27.77 3.90 -12.17
C THR A 301 -26.63 3.08 -11.56
N THR A 302 -25.39 3.55 -11.70
CA THR A 302 -24.19 2.89 -11.17
C THR A 302 -23.19 3.90 -10.63
N SER A 303 -22.32 3.48 -9.71
CA SER A 303 -21.29 4.36 -9.14
C SER A 303 -20.30 4.87 -10.18
N LEU A 304 -20.12 4.16 -11.31
CA LEU A 304 -19.26 4.58 -12.42
C LEU A 304 -19.74 5.86 -13.13
N GLU A 305 -20.96 6.30 -12.86
CA GLU A 305 -21.51 7.55 -13.41
C GLU A 305 -21.22 8.75 -12.49
N CYS A 306 -20.87 8.50 -11.24
CA CYS A 306 -20.80 9.52 -10.20
C CYS A 306 -19.38 10.02 -10.00
N ALA A 307 -19.27 11.29 -9.62
CA ALA A 307 -18.06 11.81 -9.04
C ALA A 307 -17.75 11.08 -7.74
N GLY A 308 -18.74 10.63 -6.94
CA GLY A 308 -18.57 9.76 -5.79
C GLY A 308 -19.07 8.33 -6.04
N ARG A 309 -20.14 7.92 -5.36
CA ARG A 309 -20.82 6.64 -5.57
C ARG A 309 -22.30 6.84 -5.88
N CYS A 310 -22.93 5.82 -6.43
CA CYS A 310 -24.38 5.84 -6.64
C CYS A 310 -25.09 5.25 -5.42
N ASP A 311 -25.87 6.04 -4.71
CA ASP A 311 -26.79 5.53 -3.69
C ASP A 311 -27.98 4.86 -4.40
N SER A 312 -27.99 3.52 -4.38
CA SER A 312 -29.02 2.73 -5.05
C SER A 312 -30.42 2.88 -4.44
N SER A 313 -30.51 3.33 -3.18
CA SER A 313 -31.80 3.58 -2.52
C SER A 313 -32.43 4.90 -2.97
N LEU A 314 -31.60 5.89 -3.29
CA LEU A 314 -32.01 7.21 -3.77
C LEU A 314 -32.01 7.31 -5.30
N GLY A 315 -31.26 6.44 -5.98
CA GLY A 315 -30.95 6.55 -7.41
C GLY A 315 -30.17 7.83 -7.72
N GLN A 316 -29.33 8.28 -6.78
CA GLN A 316 -28.61 9.56 -6.86
C GLN A 316 -27.14 9.39 -6.50
N CYS A 317 -26.28 10.16 -7.16
CA CYS A 317 -24.89 10.28 -6.82
C CYS A 317 -24.76 10.92 -5.45
N VAL A 318 -23.89 10.36 -4.63
CA VAL A 318 -23.49 10.90 -3.34
C VAL A 318 -21.98 10.89 -3.27
N SER A 319 -21.41 11.93 -2.70
CA SER A 319 -19.98 11.99 -2.45
C SER A 319 -19.59 10.91 -1.45
N ILE A 320 -18.41 10.34 -1.65
CA ILE A 320 -17.76 9.57 -0.60
C ILE A 320 -17.14 10.59 0.34
N CYS A 321 -17.50 10.54 1.61
CA CYS A 321 -16.96 11.45 2.61
C CYS A 321 -17.20 12.94 2.31
N GLY A 322 -18.38 13.30 1.79
CA GLY A 322 -18.73 14.70 1.48
C GLY A 322 -20.09 15.17 1.99
N GLY A 323 -20.63 14.49 3.00
CA GLY A 323 -21.79 14.98 3.72
C GLY A 323 -21.39 15.88 4.88
N ASP A 324 -22.12 16.97 5.08
CA ASP A 324 -22.15 17.65 6.38
C ASP A 324 -22.68 16.64 7.40
N LYS A 325 -21.78 16.02 8.17
CA LYS A 325 -22.20 15.34 9.39
C LYS A 325 -22.71 16.41 10.36
N TYR A 326 -24.04 16.53 10.37
CA TYR A 326 -24.88 17.32 11.28
C TYR A 326 -24.96 18.83 11.02
#